data_AF-A0A4S4K7G3-F1
#
_entry.id   AF-A0A4S4K7G3-F1
#
_cell.length_a   1.000
_cell.length_b   1.000
_cell.length_c   1.000
_cell.angle_alpha   90.00
_cell.angle_beta   90.00
_cell.angle_gamma   90.00
#
_symmetry.space_group_name_H-M   'P 1'
#
loop_
_entity.id
_entity.type
_entity.pdbx_description
1 polymer ?
#
loop_
_entity_poly.entity_id
_entity_poly.type
_entity_poly.pdbx_seq_one_letter_code
_entity_poly.pdbx_strand_id
1 'polypeptide(L)'
;LDPSIPTEGVLEEAMLIDWDNAAILETTSEPVTGRTGTPMFIATAVSEGRFPTMGKVASYMRVLKFPDMSKDAKDKYITAFDEERYLSYIEKHNTSDLYKVITETAPFEHLPLHDMESLFWLLAVLLCTASVPEPEEKSCSTTEYERFWQIMKAHNPGDAGGDLRELFLLKSSPEIWEKRLHSKLQSVSSMLDNMACYFAINWVYWRGELSDYHAHEMMVRVFLDHIVRIEQDNADVTINLKKKRPMPTYSLLKPNKDSEHTSQTSGISCYANLTGTSVAEYIQLGGGSLGKHARDEE
;
A
#
# COMPACT_ATOMS: atom_id res chain seq x y z
N LEU A 1 41.11 8.10 -22.72
CA LEU A 1 39.66 8.16 -23.01
C LEU A 1 39.53 8.73 -24.41
N ASP A 2 39.04 7.91 -25.33
CA ASP A 2 38.93 8.21 -26.75
C ASP A 2 37.70 9.13 -27.01
N PRO A 3 37.88 10.33 -27.58
CA PRO A 3 36.78 11.29 -27.78
C PRO A 3 35.83 10.95 -28.94
N SER A 4 36.00 9.81 -29.63
CA SER A 4 35.12 9.40 -30.73
C SER A 4 33.95 8.51 -30.35
N ILE A 5 33.69 8.28 -29.06
CA ILE A 5 32.49 7.55 -28.62
C ILE A 5 31.34 8.56 -28.46
N PRO A 6 30.27 8.49 -29.27
CA PRO A 6 29.11 9.34 -29.06
C PRO A 6 28.50 8.96 -27.72
N THR A 7 28.56 9.86 -26.74
CA THR A 7 27.67 9.84 -25.60
C THR A 7 26.28 10.18 -26.14
N GLU A 8 25.55 9.18 -26.63
CA GLU A 8 24.10 9.26 -26.75
C GLU A 8 23.58 9.57 -25.34
N GLY A 9 23.34 10.87 -25.11
CA GLY A 9 22.73 11.34 -23.88
C GLY A 9 21.38 10.67 -23.75
N VAL A 10 21.27 9.75 -22.80
CA VAL A 10 19.99 9.32 -22.27
C VAL A 10 19.34 10.59 -21.75
N LEU A 11 18.41 11.16 -22.53
CA LEU A 11 17.52 12.20 -22.05
C LEU A 11 16.64 11.53 -20.98
N GLU A 12 17.06 11.66 -19.72
CA GLU A 12 16.23 11.34 -18.58
C GLU A 12 15.01 12.27 -18.62
N GLU A 13 13.90 11.75 -19.16
CA GLU A 13 12.59 12.36 -19.00
C GLU A 13 12.15 12.09 -17.57
N ALA A 14 12.44 13.03 -16.67
CA ALA A 14 11.98 12.99 -15.31
C ALA A 14 10.46 13.21 -15.27
N MET A 15 9.74 12.34 -14.54
CA MET A 15 8.39 12.62 -14.10
C MET A 15 8.50 13.64 -12.95
N LEU A 16 8.08 14.87 -13.18
CA LEU A 16 8.01 15.90 -12.14
C LEU A 16 6.88 15.52 -11.18
N ILE A 17 7.25 15.06 -9.99
CA ILE A 17 6.33 14.81 -8.90
C ILE A 17 6.39 16.03 -7.99
N ASP A 18 5.33 16.81 -8.01
CA ASP A 18 5.15 17.94 -7.11
C ASP A 18 4.75 17.42 -5.72
N TRP A 19 5.71 17.42 -4.79
CA TRP A 19 5.50 17.05 -3.39
C TRP A 19 5.00 18.23 -2.54
N ASP A 20 5.04 19.47 -3.08
CA ASP A 20 4.76 20.70 -2.32
C ASP A 20 3.29 21.13 -2.37
N ASN A 21 2.42 20.34 -3.00
CA ASN A 21 0.96 20.55 -2.96
C ASN A 21 0.30 20.05 -1.66
N ALA A 22 1.07 19.96 -0.56
CA ALA A 22 0.53 19.77 0.78
C ALA A 22 -0.19 21.06 1.22
N ALA A 23 -1.49 21.14 0.96
CA ALA A 23 -2.31 22.21 1.52
C ALA A 23 -2.33 22.09 3.05
N ILE A 24 -2.06 23.19 3.76
CA ILE A 24 -2.32 23.30 5.19
C ILE A 24 -3.84 23.24 5.36
N LEU A 25 -4.33 22.17 5.97
CA LEU A 25 -5.76 21.93 6.15
C LEU A 25 -6.25 22.76 7.35
N GLU A 26 -6.89 23.89 7.09
CA GLU A 26 -7.73 24.53 8.11
C GLU A 26 -8.93 23.62 8.40
N THR A 27 -9.21 23.41 9.69
CA THR A 27 -10.19 22.45 10.22
C THR A 27 -11.64 22.74 9.85
N THR A 28 -11.91 23.77 9.05
CA THR A 28 -13.26 24.21 8.73
C THR A 28 -13.44 24.52 7.24
N SER A 29 -14.23 23.66 6.58
CA SER A 29 -15.22 24.00 5.54
C SER A 29 -14.92 23.73 4.06
N GLU A 30 -13.72 23.37 3.61
CA GLU A 30 -13.56 22.98 2.21
C GLU A 30 -13.90 21.51 1.98
N PRO A 31 -14.72 21.16 0.97
CA PRO A 31 -14.96 19.79 0.62
C PRO A 31 -13.63 19.15 0.20
N VAL A 32 -13.38 17.93 0.69
CA VAL A 32 -12.22 17.08 0.37
C VAL A 32 -11.88 17.05 -1.13
N THR A 33 -12.88 17.30 -1.99
CA THR A 33 -12.77 17.46 -3.45
C THR A 33 -11.90 18.63 -3.93
N GLY A 34 -11.51 19.57 -3.06
CA GLY A 34 -10.66 20.72 -3.37
C GLY A 34 -9.15 20.46 -3.24
N ARG A 35 -8.74 19.25 -2.81
CA ARG A 35 -7.33 18.93 -2.58
C ARG A 35 -6.54 18.90 -3.89
N THR A 36 -5.51 19.75 -3.98
CA THR A 36 -4.50 19.72 -5.03
C THR A 36 -3.53 18.56 -4.80
N GLY A 37 -3.15 17.86 -5.88
CA GLY A 37 -2.35 16.63 -5.85
C GLY A 37 -2.88 15.59 -6.85
N THR A 38 -2.20 14.46 -7.05
CA THR A 38 -2.76 13.35 -7.84
C THR A 38 -3.62 12.48 -6.91
N PRO A 39 -4.97 12.55 -6.99
CA PRO A 39 -5.84 11.93 -5.97
C PRO A 39 -5.56 10.45 -5.76
N MET A 40 -5.21 9.73 -6.83
CA MET A 40 -4.85 8.32 -6.83
C MET A 40 -3.79 7.92 -5.79
N PHE A 41 -2.90 8.85 -5.43
CA PHE A 41 -1.76 8.56 -4.56
C PHE A 41 -1.89 9.15 -3.16
N ILE A 42 -2.93 9.92 -2.86
CA ILE A 42 -3.05 10.52 -1.53
C ILE A 42 -3.18 9.43 -0.46
N ALA A 43 -2.59 9.61 0.71
CA ALA A 43 -2.75 8.71 1.85
C ALA A 43 -4.22 8.47 2.21
N THR A 44 -4.55 7.29 2.74
CA THR A 44 -5.93 6.87 3.03
C THR A 44 -6.59 7.77 4.07
N ALA A 45 -5.93 8.01 5.21
CA ALA A 45 -6.46 8.90 6.25
C ALA A 45 -6.67 10.34 5.73
N VAL A 46 -5.76 10.79 4.85
CA VAL A 46 -5.92 12.09 4.20
C VAL A 46 -7.12 12.03 3.27
N SER A 47 -7.21 11.07 2.34
CA SER A 47 -8.36 10.84 1.45
C SER A 47 -9.70 10.92 2.19
N GLU A 48 -9.83 10.27 3.34
CA GLU A 48 -11.06 10.33 4.15
C GLU A 48 -11.25 11.66 4.89
N GLY A 49 -10.18 12.42 5.12
CA GLY A 49 -10.17 13.66 5.89
C GLY A 49 -10.35 13.44 7.38
N ARG A 50 -10.05 12.23 7.87
CA ARG A 50 -10.18 11.86 9.27
C ARG A 50 -9.29 10.65 9.58
N PHE A 51 -8.87 10.55 10.84
CA PHE A 51 -8.43 9.26 11.37
C PHE A 51 -9.64 8.38 11.69
N PRO A 52 -9.49 7.05 11.72
CA PRO A 52 -10.61 6.15 11.95
C PRO A 52 -11.40 6.49 13.21
N THR A 53 -12.71 6.62 13.03
CA THR A 53 -13.64 6.95 14.11
C THR A 53 -13.79 5.79 15.09
N MET A 54 -13.98 6.14 16.35
CA MET A 54 -14.24 5.18 17.43
C MET A 54 -15.40 4.24 17.13
N GLY A 55 -15.17 2.93 17.32
CA GLY A 55 -16.19 1.92 17.59
C GLY A 55 -16.25 1.56 19.08
N LYS A 56 -17.20 0.73 19.51
CA LYS A 56 -17.27 0.22 20.89
C LYS A 56 -16.04 -0.65 21.18
N VAL A 57 -14.97 -0.01 21.65
CA VAL A 57 -13.65 -0.58 21.99
C VAL A 57 -12.92 -1.18 20.78
N ALA A 58 -12.49 -0.33 19.84
CA ALA A 58 -11.50 -0.74 18.83
C ALA A 58 -10.10 -0.72 19.47
N SER A 59 -9.51 -1.89 19.69
CA SER A 59 -8.09 -1.99 19.95
C SER A 59 -7.34 -2.01 18.61
N TYR A 60 -6.39 -1.11 18.44
CA TYR A 60 -5.46 -1.17 17.32
C TYR A 60 -4.23 -1.97 17.75
N MET A 61 -3.75 -2.85 16.88
CA MET A 61 -2.51 -3.60 17.08
C MET A 61 -1.48 -3.07 16.09
N ARG A 62 -0.27 -2.75 16.55
CA ARG A 62 0.85 -2.45 15.64
C ARG A 62 1.43 -3.74 15.05
N VAL A 63 2.21 -3.62 13.98
CA VAL A 63 3.00 -4.76 13.47
C VAL A 63 3.96 -5.26 14.57
N LEU A 64 4.07 -6.59 14.68
CA LEU A 64 4.86 -7.23 15.75
C LEU A 64 6.35 -6.89 15.63
N LYS A 65 6.87 -6.89 14.41
CA LYS A 65 8.28 -6.64 14.11
C LYS A 65 8.40 -5.40 13.23
N PHE A 66 9.35 -4.55 13.57
CA PHE A 66 9.82 -3.52 12.65
C PHE A 66 10.66 -4.19 11.54
N PRO A 67 10.70 -3.67 10.31
CA PRO A 67 11.47 -4.30 9.24
C PRO A 67 12.94 -4.47 9.63
N ASP A 68 13.40 -5.71 9.50
CA ASP A 68 14.80 -6.06 9.63
C ASP A 68 15.45 -6.03 8.24
N MET A 69 16.76 -5.86 8.19
CA MET A 69 17.51 -5.85 6.95
C MET A 69 18.43 -7.07 6.87
N SER A 70 18.69 -7.55 5.66
CA SER A 70 19.79 -8.46 5.40
C SER A 70 21.10 -7.86 5.89
N LYS A 71 22.07 -8.72 6.22
CA LYS A 71 23.37 -8.29 6.75
C LYS A 71 24.03 -7.24 5.85
N ASP A 72 24.07 -7.47 4.55
CA ASP A 72 24.74 -6.57 3.61
C ASP A 72 24.00 -5.22 3.49
N ALA A 73 22.67 -5.21 3.53
CA ALA A 73 21.88 -3.99 3.57
C ALA A 73 22.07 -3.22 4.88
N LYS A 74 22.15 -3.93 6.01
CA LYS A 74 22.47 -3.34 7.31
C LYS A 74 23.86 -2.70 7.31
N ASP A 75 24.86 -3.37 6.75
CA ASP A 75 26.23 -2.85 6.66
C ASP A 75 26.28 -1.57 5.81
N LYS A 76 25.55 -1.51 4.68
CA LYS A 76 25.41 -0.28 3.88
C LYS A 76 24.68 0.84 4.64
N TYR A 77 23.62 0.52 5.38
CA TYR A 77 22.88 1.49 6.21
C TYR A 77 23.78 2.09 7.28
N ILE A 78 24.50 1.26 8.04
CA ILE A 78 25.39 1.71 9.12
C ILE A 78 26.51 2.58 8.57
N THR A 79 27.00 2.28 7.36
CA THR A 79 28.01 3.09 6.69
C THR A 79 27.49 4.49 6.33
N ALA A 80 26.21 4.62 5.94
CA ALA A 80 25.60 5.88 5.53
C ALA A 80 25.07 6.72 6.71
N PHE A 81 24.63 6.05 7.76
CA PHE A 81 24.14 6.65 9.01
C PHE A 81 25.03 6.19 10.16
N ASP A 82 24.51 5.38 11.07
CA ASP A 82 25.24 4.74 12.15
C ASP A 82 24.41 3.59 12.76
N GLU A 83 25.06 2.74 13.58
CA GLU A 83 24.40 1.61 14.23
C GLU A 83 23.45 2.05 15.35
N GLU A 84 23.73 3.17 16.03
CA GLU A 84 22.91 3.69 17.13
C GLU A 84 21.50 4.04 16.62
N ARG A 85 21.42 4.77 15.50
CA ARG A 85 20.17 5.07 14.81
C ARG A 85 19.44 3.79 14.43
N TYR A 86 20.12 2.82 13.82
CA TYR A 86 19.50 1.56 13.42
C TYR A 86 18.84 0.85 14.61
N LEU A 87 19.55 0.72 15.73
CA LEU A 87 19.05 0.06 16.93
C LEU A 87 17.95 0.87 17.61
N SER A 88 18.06 2.19 17.66
CA SER A 88 17.11 3.07 18.36
C SER A 88 15.67 2.94 17.84
N TYR A 89 15.49 2.79 16.53
CA TYR A 89 14.16 2.61 15.94
C TYR A 89 13.56 1.24 16.26
N ILE A 90 14.38 0.18 16.26
CA ILE A 90 13.95 -1.17 16.64
C ILE A 90 13.59 -1.20 18.13
N GLU A 91 14.42 -0.62 18.98
CA GLU A 91 14.19 -0.56 20.42
C GLU A 91 12.89 0.18 20.73
N LYS A 92 12.71 1.41 20.20
CA LYS A 92 11.48 2.18 20.39
C LYS A 92 10.24 1.44 19.91
N HIS A 93 10.30 0.79 18.74
CA HIS A 93 9.20 -0.03 18.24
C HIS A 93 8.89 -1.17 19.22
N ASN A 94 9.90 -1.89 19.70
CA ASN A 94 9.73 -3.02 20.60
C ASN A 94 9.22 -2.63 21.98
N THR A 95 9.63 -1.47 22.50
CA THR A 95 9.20 -0.96 23.81
C THR A 95 7.84 -0.23 23.75
N SER A 96 7.40 0.21 22.56
CA SER A 96 6.09 0.82 22.39
C SER A 96 4.96 -0.18 22.63
N ASP A 97 3.80 0.32 23.03
CA ASP A 97 2.65 -0.52 23.32
C ASP A 97 2.29 -1.39 22.13
N LEU A 98 2.04 -2.69 22.34
CA LEU A 98 1.59 -3.55 21.24
C LEU A 98 0.15 -3.21 20.81
N TYR A 99 -0.66 -2.80 21.78
CA TYR A 99 -2.07 -2.48 21.59
C TYR A 99 -2.37 -1.06 22.05
N LYS A 100 -3.12 -0.32 21.24
CA LYS A 100 -3.71 0.95 21.63
C LYS A 100 -5.21 0.80 21.78
N VAL A 101 -5.67 0.98 23.02
CA VAL A 101 -7.09 1.16 23.32
C VAL A 101 -7.37 2.65 23.21
N ILE A 102 -8.10 3.03 22.17
CA ILE A 102 -8.42 4.43 21.93
C ILE A 102 -9.66 4.77 22.74
N THR A 103 -9.64 5.91 23.42
CA THR A 103 -10.81 6.46 24.12
C THR A 103 -11.40 7.65 23.39
N GLU A 104 -10.59 8.33 22.57
CA GLU A 104 -10.95 9.53 21.81
C GLU A 104 -10.31 9.48 20.41
N THR A 105 -11.06 9.85 19.38
CA THR A 105 -10.52 9.96 18.02
C THR A 105 -9.50 11.09 17.97
N ALA A 106 -8.30 10.80 17.45
CA ALA A 106 -7.27 11.82 17.29
C ALA A 106 -7.77 12.93 16.35
N PRO A 107 -7.50 14.22 16.66
CA PRO A 107 -7.79 15.29 15.72
C PRO A 107 -7.04 15.03 14.43
N PHE A 108 -7.71 15.26 13.30
CA PHE A 108 -7.08 15.06 12.01
C PHE A 108 -6.03 16.13 11.77
N GLU A 109 -4.82 15.69 11.40
CA GLU A 109 -3.73 16.54 10.96
C GLU A 109 -2.91 15.80 9.91
N HIS A 110 -2.27 16.53 9.01
CA HIS A 110 -1.34 15.93 8.04
C HIS A 110 -0.02 15.59 8.72
N LEU A 111 0.46 14.36 8.58
CA LEU A 111 1.66 13.84 9.24
C LEU A 111 2.68 13.37 8.20
N PRO A 112 3.99 13.38 8.51
CA PRO A 112 5.02 12.87 7.59
C PRO A 112 4.80 11.42 7.12
N LEU A 113 4.07 10.61 7.90
CA LEU A 113 3.70 9.24 7.50
C LEU A 113 2.77 9.21 6.28
N HIS A 114 1.94 10.24 6.07
CA HIS A 114 1.03 10.33 4.93
C HIS A 114 1.80 10.53 3.63
N ASP A 115 2.92 11.25 3.67
CA ASP A 115 3.79 11.42 2.50
C ASP A 115 4.42 10.08 2.11
N MET A 116 4.82 9.28 3.11
CA MET A 116 5.35 7.93 2.89
C MET A 116 4.28 6.94 2.39
N GLU A 117 3.05 7.02 2.88
CA GLU A 117 1.94 6.22 2.33
C GLU A 117 1.66 6.64 0.88
N SER A 118 1.74 7.94 0.58
CA SER A 118 1.54 8.44 -0.78
C SER A 118 2.63 7.94 -1.74
N LEU A 119 3.87 7.90 -1.27
CA LEU A 119 4.99 7.27 -1.98
C LEU A 119 4.73 5.78 -2.24
N PHE A 120 4.19 5.06 -1.25
CA PHE A 120 3.81 3.66 -1.41
C PHE A 120 2.74 3.49 -2.50
N TRP A 121 1.67 4.30 -2.52
CA TRP A 121 0.63 4.20 -3.54
C TRP A 121 1.16 4.47 -4.94
N LEU A 122 2.01 5.49 -5.09
CA LEU A 122 2.72 5.77 -6.33
C LEU A 122 3.55 4.57 -6.79
N LEU A 123 4.37 4.02 -5.90
CA LEU A 123 5.25 2.89 -6.20
C LEU A 123 4.45 1.65 -6.59
N ALA A 124 3.39 1.32 -5.84
CA ALA A 124 2.53 0.19 -6.11
C ALA A 124 1.89 0.31 -7.51
N VAL A 125 1.37 1.49 -7.87
CA VAL A 125 0.81 1.74 -9.21
C VAL A 125 1.88 1.64 -10.29
N LEU A 126 3.04 2.26 -10.08
CA LEU A 126 4.15 2.24 -11.03
C LEU A 126 4.58 0.81 -11.31
N LEU A 127 4.87 0.01 -10.28
CA LEU A 127 5.35 -1.36 -10.43
C LEU A 127 4.28 -2.31 -10.99
N CYS A 128 3.01 -2.18 -10.58
CA CYS A 128 1.95 -3.04 -11.11
C CYS A 128 1.62 -2.72 -12.58
N THR A 129 1.77 -1.47 -13.00
CA THR A 129 1.45 -1.03 -14.37
C THR A 129 2.65 -0.93 -15.29
N ALA A 130 3.87 -1.19 -14.79
CA ALA A 130 5.09 -1.17 -15.58
C ALA A 130 5.04 -2.18 -16.73
N SER A 131 5.45 -1.75 -17.92
CA SER A 131 5.74 -2.65 -19.04
C SER A 131 7.21 -3.07 -18.99
N VAL A 132 7.50 -4.33 -19.26
CA VAL A 132 8.86 -4.85 -19.40
C VAL A 132 9.15 -5.05 -20.91
N PRO A 133 10.27 -4.54 -21.46
CA PRO A 133 10.58 -4.60 -22.88
C PRO A 133 11.19 -5.96 -23.28
N GLU A 134 10.36 -6.95 -23.60
CA GLU A 134 10.69 -8.28 -24.15
C GLU A 134 9.45 -8.78 -24.93
N PRO A 135 9.52 -9.77 -25.87
CA PRO A 135 8.50 -9.93 -26.91
C PRO A 135 7.11 -10.03 -26.30
N GLU A 136 6.22 -9.12 -26.75
CA GLU A 136 4.89 -8.85 -26.20
C GLU A 136 4.33 -10.03 -25.41
N GLU A 137 4.46 -9.99 -24.07
CA GLU A 137 3.79 -10.97 -23.23
C GLU A 137 2.30 -10.91 -23.59
N LYS A 138 1.79 -12.00 -24.17
CA LYS A 138 0.37 -12.22 -24.41
C LYS A 138 -0.37 -11.92 -23.11
N SER A 139 -1.05 -10.78 -23.05
CA SER A 139 -2.07 -10.40 -22.07
C SER A 139 -1.95 -11.17 -20.75
N CYS A 140 -0.89 -10.93 -19.98
CA CYS A 140 -0.68 -11.58 -18.67
C CYS A 140 -1.58 -10.95 -17.57
N SER A 141 -2.73 -10.39 -17.96
CA SER A 141 -3.59 -9.76 -16.98
C SER A 141 -4.25 -10.79 -16.08
N THR A 142 -4.10 -10.59 -14.78
CA THR A 142 -4.83 -11.32 -13.76
C THR A 142 -6.03 -10.51 -13.29
N THR A 143 -7.02 -11.20 -12.72
CA THR A 143 -8.14 -10.55 -12.04
C THR A 143 -7.68 -9.61 -10.91
N GLU A 144 -6.56 -9.93 -10.25
CA GLU A 144 -6.00 -9.08 -9.19
C GLU A 144 -5.40 -7.78 -9.73
N TYR A 145 -4.67 -7.83 -10.85
CA TYR A 145 -4.16 -6.63 -11.52
C TYR A 145 -5.30 -5.74 -12.01
N GLU A 146 -6.32 -6.32 -12.65
CA GLU A 146 -7.50 -5.60 -13.10
C GLU A 146 -8.21 -4.89 -11.97
N ARG A 147 -8.52 -5.64 -10.90
CA ARG A 147 -9.19 -5.12 -9.72
C ARG A 147 -8.39 -3.99 -9.08
N PHE A 148 -7.07 -4.18 -8.93
CA PHE A 148 -6.17 -3.15 -8.43
C PHE A 148 -6.27 -1.88 -9.25
N TRP A 149 -6.08 -1.97 -10.57
CA TRP A 149 -6.10 -0.79 -11.44
C TRP A 149 -7.46 -0.09 -11.47
N GLN A 150 -8.57 -0.83 -11.52
CA GLN A 150 -9.91 -0.23 -11.52
C GLN A 150 -10.18 0.52 -10.22
N ILE A 151 -9.79 -0.03 -9.06
CA ILE A 151 -9.95 0.66 -7.77
C ILE A 151 -9.06 1.90 -7.72
N MET A 152 -7.78 1.81 -8.10
CA MET A 152 -6.88 2.97 -8.12
C MET A 152 -7.37 4.07 -9.06
N LYS A 153 -7.91 3.71 -10.24
CA LYS A 153 -8.42 4.67 -11.23
C LYS A 153 -9.75 5.31 -10.81
N ALA A 154 -10.62 4.53 -10.17
CA ALA A 154 -11.92 5.02 -9.69
C ALA A 154 -11.82 5.79 -8.37
N HIS A 155 -10.64 5.80 -7.73
CA HIS A 155 -10.43 6.45 -6.45
C HIS A 155 -10.77 7.95 -6.53
N ASN A 156 -11.66 8.36 -5.64
CA ASN A 156 -12.05 9.75 -5.45
C ASN A 156 -12.01 10.07 -3.94
N PRO A 157 -11.19 11.02 -3.49
CA PRO A 157 -11.11 11.40 -2.09
C PRO A 157 -12.46 11.84 -1.53
N GLY A 158 -12.75 11.48 -0.29
CA GLY A 158 -13.98 11.86 0.41
C GLY A 158 -15.24 11.16 -0.10
N ASP A 159 -15.11 10.09 -0.90
CA ASP A 159 -16.26 9.28 -1.30
C ASP A 159 -16.97 8.68 -0.09
N ALA A 160 -18.31 8.70 -0.12
CA ALA A 160 -19.15 8.24 0.99
C ALA A 160 -18.99 6.74 1.26
N GLY A 161 -18.53 5.98 0.25
CA GLY A 161 -18.19 4.56 0.38
C GLY A 161 -16.89 4.28 1.14
N GLY A 162 -16.14 5.31 1.53
CA GLY A 162 -14.79 5.19 2.11
C GLY A 162 -13.72 4.90 1.07
N ASP A 163 -12.48 4.72 1.52
CA ASP A 163 -11.36 4.47 0.62
C ASP A 163 -11.19 2.97 0.32
N LEU A 164 -11.69 2.52 -0.84
CA LEU A 164 -11.60 1.11 -1.24
C LEU A 164 -10.16 0.60 -1.39
N ARG A 165 -9.15 1.48 -1.45
CA ARG A 165 -7.73 1.08 -1.49
C ARG A 165 -7.28 0.43 -0.19
N GLU A 166 -7.96 0.67 0.94
CA GLU A 166 -7.70 0.00 2.23
C GLU A 166 -7.71 -1.53 2.12
N LEU A 167 -8.48 -2.07 1.18
CA LEU A 167 -8.50 -3.50 0.89
C LEU A 167 -7.11 -4.05 0.52
N PHE A 168 -6.26 -3.24 -0.11
CA PHE A 168 -4.90 -3.63 -0.50
C PHE A 168 -3.90 -3.52 0.65
N LEU A 169 -4.21 -2.74 1.69
CA LEU A 169 -3.42 -2.66 2.92
C LEU A 169 -3.79 -3.80 3.88
N LEU A 170 -5.09 -3.97 4.15
CA LEU A 170 -5.62 -4.91 5.14
C LEU A 170 -5.57 -6.38 4.69
N LYS A 171 -5.66 -6.63 3.37
CA LYS A 171 -5.61 -7.97 2.78
C LYS A 171 -4.37 -8.11 1.90
N SER A 172 -3.24 -7.69 2.45
CA SER A 172 -1.94 -7.79 1.79
C SER A 172 -1.32 -9.17 2.03
N SER A 173 -0.70 -9.71 0.98
CA SER A 173 0.27 -10.81 1.08
C SER A 173 1.21 -10.75 -0.13
N PRO A 174 2.42 -11.32 -0.05
CA PRO A 174 3.34 -11.38 -1.18
C PRO A 174 2.69 -12.06 -2.40
N GLU A 175 1.98 -13.18 -2.20
CA GLU A 175 1.34 -13.94 -3.28
C GLU A 175 0.23 -13.15 -3.99
N ILE A 176 -0.43 -12.24 -3.27
CA ILE A 176 -1.44 -11.36 -3.87
C ILE A 176 -0.75 -10.26 -4.68
N TRP A 177 0.33 -9.67 -4.19
CA TRP A 177 1.12 -8.69 -4.94
C TRP A 177 1.74 -9.29 -6.20
N GLU A 178 2.25 -10.51 -6.15
CA GLU A 178 2.79 -11.24 -7.32
C GLU A 178 1.78 -11.37 -8.46
N LYS A 179 0.49 -11.55 -8.12
CA LYS A 179 -0.58 -11.62 -9.11
C LYS A 179 -0.85 -10.27 -9.76
N ARG A 180 -0.59 -9.15 -9.07
CA ARG A 180 -0.78 -7.79 -9.62
C ARG A 180 0.39 -7.38 -10.51
N LEU A 181 1.58 -7.84 -10.18
CA LEU A 181 2.83 -7.48 -10.86
C LEU A 181 3.00 -8.19 -12.20
N HIS A 182 3.94 -7.68 -13.01
CA HIS A 182 4.49 -8.42 -14.13
C HIS A 182 5.29 -9.62 -13.61
N SER A 183 5.32 -10.74 -14.35
CA SER A 183 6.05 -11.98 -13.98
C SER A 183 7.49 -11.71 -13.53
N LYS A 184 8.21 -10.88 -14.30
CA LYS A 184 9.58 -10.42 -14.02
C LYS A 184 9.73 -9.53 -12.78
N LEU A 185 8.67 -8.84 -12.35
CA LEU A 185 8.71 -7.95 -11.18
C LEU A 185 8.23 -8.64 -9.90
N GLN A 186 7.91 -9.94 -9.93
CA GLN A 186 7.37 -10.65 -8.76
C GLN A 186 8.32 -10.65 -7.55
N SER A 187 9.63 -10.49 -7.74
CA SER A 187 10.60 -10.36 -6.65
C SER A 187 10.32 -9.17 -5.71
N VAL A 188 9.65 -8.13 -6.20
CA VAL A 188 9.29 -6.93 -5.41
C VAL A 188 8.03 -7.12 -4.56
N SER A 189 7.35 -8.28 -4.66
CA SER A 189 6.07 -8.53 -4.00
C SER A 189 6.13 -8.41 -2.48
N SER A 190 7.17 -8.99 -1.88
CA SER A 190 7.39 -8.94 -0.42
C SER A 190 7.71 -7.54 0.06
N MET A 191 8.36 -6.72 -0.78
CA MET A 191 8.63 -5.32 -0.47
C MET A 191 7.32 -4.53 -0.38
N LEU A 192 6.44 -4.67 -1.37
CA LEU A 192 5.12 -4.03 -1.38
C LEU A 192 4.24 -4.54 -0.23
N ASP A 193 4.31 -5.83 0.09
CA ASP A 193 3.58 -6.42 1.21
C ASP A 193 3.99 -5.83 2.57
N ASN A 194 5.29 -5.73 2.82
CA ASN A 194 5.82 -5.15 4.05
C ASN A 194 5.37 -3.69 4.23
N MET A 195 5.39 -2.90 3.15
CA MET A 195 4.91 -1.52 3.17
C MET A 195 3.39 -1.46 3.41
N ALA A 196 2.62 -2.28 2.70
CA ALA A 196 1.16 -2.32 2.83
C ALA A 196 0.71 -2.72 4.25
N CYS A 197 1.33 -3.76 4.82
CA CYS A 197 1.08 -4.19 6.20
C CYS A 197 1.43 -3.09 7.22
N TYR A 198 2.48 -2.30 6.95
CA TYR A 198 2.82 -1.17 7.81
C TYR A 198 1.76 -0.06 7.72
N PHE A 199 1.36 0.35 6.51
CA PHE A 199 0.38 1.43 6.33
C PHE A 199 -1.06 1.02 6.67
N ALA A 200 -1.34 -0.28 6.82
CA ALA A 200 -2.60 -0.76 7.39
C ALA A 200 -2.82 -0.32 8.86
N ILE A 201 -1.75 0.10 9.56
CA ILE A 201 -1.79 0.50 10.96
C ILE A 201 -2.01 2.01 11.08
N ASN A 202 -2.90 2.41 11.98
CA ASN A 202 -3.14 3.80 12.33
C ASN A 202 -2.08 4.33 13.30
N TRP A 203 -0.87 4.57 12.77
CA TRP A 203 0.31 4.99 13.54
C TRP A 203 0.14 6.32 14.29
N VAL A 204 -0.87 7.13 13.95
CA VAL A 204 -1.23 8.34 14.72
C VAL A 204 -1.40 8.06 16.21
N TYR A 205 -1.88 6.86 16.57
CA TYR A 205 -2.13 6.48 17.96
C TYR A 205 -0.87 6.06 18.74
N TRP A 206 0.28 5.96 18.07
CA TRP A 206 1.59 5.74 18.68
C TRP A 206 2.45 7.01 18.71
N ARG A 207 1.86 8.16 18.37
CA ARG A 207 2.54 9.45 18.52
C ARG A 207 2.88 9.70 19.98
N GLY A 208 4.11 10.16 20.21
CA GLY A 208 4.70 10.30 21.54
C GLY A 208 5.56 9.11 21.96
N GLU A 209 5.34 7.91 21.41
CA GLU A 209 6.21 6.75 21.62
C GLU A 209 7.20 6.55 20.47
N LEU A 210 6.71 6.78 19.26
CA LEU A 210 7.49 6.62 18.04
C LEU A 210 7.83 8.00 17.44
N SER A 211 8.93 8.05 16.69
CA SER A 211 9.30 9.23 15.92
C SER A 211 8.26 9.51 14.84
N ASP A 212 7.98 10.78 14.54
CA ASP A 212 7.16 11.16 13.37
C ASP A 212 7.77 10.65 12.04
N TYR A 213 9.07 10.36 12.02
CA TYR A 213 9.80 9.77 10.90
C TYR A 213 9.87 8.23 10.95
N HIS A 214 9.08 7.56 11.80
CA HIS A 214 9.05 6.10 11.89
C HIS A 214 8.69 5.44 10.54
N ALA A 215 7.78 6.04 9.77
CA ALA A 215 7.42 5.56 8.43
C ALA A 215 8.55 5.77 7.42
N HIS A 216 9.32 6.85 7.55
CA HIS A 216 10.47 7.10 6.68
C HIS A 216 11.55 6.05 6.91
N GLU A 217 11.86 5.77 8.17
CA GLU A 217 12.82 4.74 8.53
C GLU A 217 12.38 3.35 8.05
N MET A 218 11.09 3.03 8.20
CA MET A 218 10.50 1.81 7.65
C MET A 218 10.75 1.70 6.14
N MET A 219 10.43 2.76 5.38
CA MET A 219 10.63 2.80 3.93
C MET A 219 12.11 2.66 3.56
N VAL A 220 13.02 3.35 4.25
CA VAL A 220 14.47 3.25 4.02
C VAL A 220 14.95 1.82 4.15
N ARG A 221 14.54 1.12 5.21
CA ARG A 221 14.95 -0.28 5.45
C ARG A 221 14.45 -1.21 4.38
N VAL A 222 13.16 -1.12 4.07
CA VAL A 222 12.52 -1.98 3.07
C VAL A 222 13.11 -1.74 1.68
N PHE A 223 13.35 -0.48 1.30
CA PHE A 223 13.99 -0.16 0.02
C PHE A 223 15.44 -0.63 -0.05
N LEU A 224 16.26 -0.29 0.94
CA LEU A 224 17.68 -0.61 0.91
C LEU A 224 17.90 -2.12 0.89
N ASP A 225 17.16 -2.86 1.72
CA ASP A 225 17.22 -4.31 1.73
C ASP A 225 16.81 -4.92 0.39
N HIS A 226 15.79 -4.35 -0.27
CA HIS A 226 15.39 -4.82 -1.59
C HIS A 226 16.40 -4.47 -2.70
N ILE A 227 16.95 -3.25 -2.71
CA ILE A 227 17.98 -2.81 -3.67
C ILE A 227 19.21 -3.71 -3.58
N VAL A 228 19.68 -4.00 -2.36
CA VAL A 228 20.84 -4.88 -2.16
C VAL A 228 20.59 -6.28 -2.69
N ARG A 229 19.38 -6.83 -2.49
CA ARG A 229 19.02 -8.14 -3.07
C ARG A 229 19.02 -8.11 -4.59
N ILE A 230 18.47 -7.06 -5.21
CA ILE A 230 18.50 -6.89 -6.68
C ILE A 230 19.94 -6.91 -7.20
N GLU A 231 20.84 -6.17 -6.56
CA GLU A 231 22.27 -6.14 -6.92
C GLU A 231 22.93 -7.52 -6.78
N GLN A 232 22.67 -8.22 -5.67
CA GLN A 232 23.29 -9.51 -5.36
C GLN A 232 22.81 -10.64 -6.28
N ASP A 233 21.51 -10.68 -6.54
CA ASP A 233 20.88 -11.71 -7.35
C ASP A 233 20.98 -11.41 -8.86
N ASN A 234 21.55 -10.25 -9.22
CA ASN A 234 21.56 -9.71 -10.59
C ASN A 234 20.13 -9.76 -11.19
N ALA A 235 19.16 -9.34 -10.38
CA ALA A 235 17.73 -9.46 -10.64
C ALA A 235 17.11 -8.14 -11.10
N ASP A 236 17.93 -7.22 -11.63
CA ASP A 236 17.44 -5.94 -12.13
C ASP A 236 16.53 -6.14 -13.35
N VAL A 237 15.45 -5.36 -13.39
CA VAL A 237 14.43 -5.46 -14.43
C VAL A 237 14.24 -4.08 -15.03
N THR A 238 14.62 -3.96 -16.31
CA THR A 238 14.34 -2.75 -17.07
C THR A 238 12.83 -2.58 -17.22
N ILE A 239 12.31 -1.47 -16.69
CA ILE A 239 10.91 -1.07 -16.84
C ILE A 239 10.79 0.05 -17.88
N ASN A 240 9.73 -0.01 -18.69
CA ASN A 240 9.37 1.05 -19.61
C ASN A 240 8.41 2.02 -18.93
N LEU A 241 8.90 3.20 -18.56
CA LEU A 241 8.09 4.24 -17.91
C LEU A 241 7.10 4.92 -18.88
N LYS A 242 7.34 4.85 -20.20
CA LYS A 242 6.51 5.48 -21.23
C LYS A 242 5.34 4.61 -21.67
N LYS A 243 5.43 3.29 -21.48
CA LYS A 243 4.42 2.32 -21.88
C LYS A 243 3.87 1.62 -20.65
N LYS A 244 2.55 1.70 -20.46
CA LYS A 244 1.88 0.91 -19.45
C LYS A 244 1.64 -0.51 -19.95
N ARG A 245 1.63 -1.46 -19.03
CA ARG A 245 1.16 -2.83 -19.28
C ARG A 245 -0.25 -2.77 -19.90
N PRO A 246 -0.51 -3.50 -21.01
CA PRO A 246 -1.84 -3.55 -21.61
C PRO A 246 -2.89 -3.95 -20.58
N MET A 247 -3.97 -3.18 -20.50
CA MET A 247 -5.14 -3.57 -19.73
C MET A 247 -5.90 -4.64 -20.51
N PRO A 248 -6.38 -5.70 -19.86
CA PRO A 248 -7.36 -6.57 -20.49
C PRO A 248 -8.66 -5.79 -20.67
N THR A 249 -9.23 -5.92 -21.84
CA THR A 249 -10.57 -5.41 -22.14
C THR A 249 -11.61 -6.41 -21.64
N TYR A 250 -11.87 -6.47 -20.33
CA TYR A 250 -13.12 -7.03 -19.86
C TYR A 250 -14.16 -5.91 -19.80
N SER A 251 -15.07 -5.90 -20.79
CA SER A 251 -16.36 -5.23 -20.66
C SER A 251 -17.14 -5.93 -19.55
N LEU A 252 -17.28 -5.31 -18.38
CA LEU A 252 -18.18 -5.81 -17.32
C LEU A 252 -19.68 -5.78 -17.71
N LEU A 253 -20.00 -5.51 -18.97
CA LEU A 253 -21.35 -5.58 -19.53
C LEU A 253 -21.27 -6.02 -21.00
N LYS A 254 -21.36 -7.33 -21.27
CA LYS A 254 -22.06 -7.76 -22.48
C LYS A 254 -23.52 -7.91 -22.06
N PRO A 255 -24.44 -7.08 -22.57
CA PRO A 255 -25.86 -7.33 -22.35
C PRO A 255 -26.15 -8.72 -22.93
N ASN A 256 -26.75 -9.58 -22.11
CA ASN A 256 -27.34 -10.82 -22.61
C ASN A 256 -28.25 -10.43 -23.76
N LYS A 257 -27.99 -10.97 -24.96
CA LYS A 257 -28.81 -10.73 -26.14
C LYS A 257 -30.15 -11.48 -26.11
N ASP A 258 -30.49 -12.11 -24.99
CA ASP A 258 -31.69 -12.91 -24.83
C ASP A 258 -32.60 -12.32 -23.74
N SER A 259 -33.13 -11.12 -23.99
CA SER A 259 -34.39 -10.66 -23.37
C SER A 259 -34.97 -9.47 -24.14
N GLU A 260 -35.36 -9.71 -25.38
CA GLU A 260 -36.41 -8.89 -26.00
C GLU A 260 -37.77 -9.18 -25.32
N HIS A 261 -38.50 -8.09 -25.04
CA HIS A 261 -39.82 -7.96 -24.36
C HIS A 261 -39.76 -7.88 -22.82
N THR A 262 -40.31 -6.88 -22.12
CA THR A 262 -41.27 -5.80 -22.46
C THR A 262 -41.18 -4.69 -21.40
N SER A 263 -41.19 -3.45 -21.89
CA SER A 263 -41.61 -2.16 -21.33
C SER A 263 -41.83 -1.90 -19.82
N GLN A 264 -41.21 -0.77 -19.41
CA GLN A 264 -41.72 0.37 -18.64
C GLN A 264 -41.50 0.50 -17.10
N THR A 265 -40.83 1.62 -16.79
CA THR A 265 -40.92 2.51 -15.61
C THR A 265 -40.53 1.99 -14.23
N SER A 266 -39.33 2.35 -13.78
CA SER A 266 -39.07 3.40 -12.76
C SER A 266 -37.65 3.22 -12.22
N GLY A 267 -36.91 4.33 -12.09
CA GLY A 267 -35.57 4.32 -11.52
C GLY A 267 -35.62 3.93 -10.05
N ILE A 268 -34.69 3.06 -9.65
CA ILE A 268 -34.10 2.77 -8.32
C ILE A 268 -33.72 1.27 -8.30
N SER A 269 -32.58 0.98 -7.66
CA SER A 269 -32.03 -0.35 -7.33
C SER A 269 -31.16 -0.95 -8.45
N CYS A 270 -29.86 -1.17 -8.24
CA CYS A 270 -29.33 -2.04 -7.19
C CYS A 270 -27.90 -1.65 -6.73
N TYR A 271 -27.81 -0.95 -5.61
CA TYR A 271 -26.70 -1.09 -4.66
C TYR A 271 -27.33 -1.46 -3.32
N ALA A 272 -27.44 -2.76 -3.06
CA ALA A 272 -27.82 -3.26 -1.75
C ALA A 272 -27.14 -4.60 -1.50
N ASN A 273 -26.60 -4.71 -0.29
CA ASN A 273 -26.06 -5.92 0.36
C ASN A 273 -24.54 -6.15 0.25
N LEU A 274 -23.77 -5.16 0.71
CA LEU A 274 -22.54 -5.40 1.49
C LEU A 274 -22.56 -4.56 2.77
N THR A 275 -23.67 -4.62 3.52
CA THR A 275 -23.74 -4.10 4.89
C THR A 275 -24.19 -5.24 5.77
N GLY A 276 -23.25 -5.90 6.46
CA GLY A 276 -23.62 -7.01 7.34
C GLY A 276 -22.47 -7.93 7.72
N THR A 277 -21.32 -7.40 8.13
CA THR A 277 -20.49 -8.12 9.10
C THR A 277 -19.60 -7.10 9.80
N SER A 278 -19.88 -6.92 11.09
CA SER A 278 -19.12 -6.10 12.02
C SER A 278 -17.64 -6.52 11.98
N VAL A 279 -16.75 -5.54 11.87
CA VAL A 279 -15.28 -5.68 11.90
C VAL A 279 -14.76 -6.21 13.26
N ALA A 280 -15.64 -6.43 14.25
CA ALA A 280 -15.28 -6.87 15.60
C ALA A 280 -15.12 -8.40 15.80
N GLU A 281 -15.29 -9.25 14.77
CA GLU A 281 -15.33 -10.71 14.98
C GLU A 281 -14.15 -11.53 14.42
N TYR A 282 -13.10 -10.88 13.90
CA TYR A 282 -12.02 -11.61 13.20
C TYR A 282 -10.65 -11.71 13.89
N ILE A 283 -10.52 -11.28 15.15
CA ILE A 283 -9.24 -11.38 15.91
C ILE A 283 -8.96 -12.81 16.45
N GLN A 284 -9.82 -13.81 16.24
CA GLN A 284 -9.70 -15.09 16.96
C GLN A 284 -9.45 -16.36 16.12
N LEU A 285 -8.81 -16.26 14.95
CA LEU A 285 -8.38 -17.44 14.20
C LEU A 285 -6.94 -17.30 13.69
N GLY A 286 -5.99 -17.56 14.59
CA GLY A 286 -4.56 -17.54 14.28
C GLY A 286 -3.70 -18.11 15.41
N GLY A 287 -4.02 -19.31 15.91
CA GLY A 287 -3.21 -20.02 16.90
C GLY A 287 -3.18 -21.51 16.58
N GLY A 288 -2.10 -21.96 15.92
CA GLY A 288 -1.90 -23.36 15.58
C GLY A 288 -1.27 -24.17 16.71
N SER A 289 -1.77 -25.40 16.84
CA SER A 289 -1.08 -26.63 17.28
C SER A 289 -0.39 -26.68 18.66
N LEU A 290 -1.01 -27.42 19.58
CA LEU A 290 -0.32 -28.18 20.62
C LEU A 290 -0.95 -29.57 20.67
N GLY A 291 -0.26 -30.55 20.09
CA GLY A 291 -0.53 -31.95 20.34
C GLY A 291 0.11 -32.39 21.67
N LYS A 292 -0.64 -33.11 22.50
CA LYS A 292 -0.36 -34.52 22.85
C LYS A 292 -1.22 -35.00 24.04
N HIS A 293 -1.86 -36.13 23.78
CA HIS A 293 -2.07 -37.32 24.64
C HIS A 293 -2.88 -37.28 25.95
N ALA A 294 -3.82 -38.23 25.95
CA ALA A 294 -4.18 -39.19 26.99
C ALA A 294 -5.00 -38.69 28.19
N ARG A 295 -6.30 -39.02 28.14
CA ARG A 295 -7.08 -39.38 29.32
C ARG A 295 -7.14 -40.90 29.38
N ASP A 296 -6.69 -41.44 30.49
CA ASP A 296 -7.20 -42.67 31.10
C ASP A 296 -7.27 -42.40 32.60
N GLU A 297 -8.42 -42.77 33.19
CA GLU A 297 -8.71 -42.98 34.63
C GLU A 297 -8.68 -41.71 35.52
N GLU A 298 -9.67 -41.35 36.33
CA GLU A 298 -10.81 -42.02 36.97
C GLU A 298 -11.89 -40.95 37.29
#